data_AF-F9P4A1-F1
#
_entry.id   AF-F9P4A1-F1
#
_cell.length_a   1.000
_cell.length_b   1.000
_cell.length_c   1.000
_cell.angle_alpha   90.00
_cell.angle_beta   90.00
_cell.angle_gamma   90.00
#
_symmetry.space_group_name_H-M   'P 1'
#
loop_
_entity.id
_entity.type
_entity.pdbx_description
1 polymer ?
#
loop_
_entity_poly.entity_id
_entity_poly.type
_entity_poly.pdbx_seq_one_letter_code
_entity_poly.pdbx_strand_id
1 'polypeptide(L)'
;MWEKFKNIHHMFHVAVVFIFFPIAGVISGDYPLLTLLWTAIFIGAYYTILLSNHKMFQQISWLILLVYIFYSSIWLNSGFVWYIFYLSNLFVYHFKEMSFKSWRFGSFLTLQPLLLISLYMKNPVDISYLSFLFFRLNDFWSSSNTAF
;
A
#
# COMPACT_ATOMS: atom_id res chain seq x y z
N MET A 1 6.45 7.07 -22.90
CA MET A 1 5.77 6.89 -21.59
C MET A 1 4.47 6.10 -21.72
N TRP A 2 3.66 6.36 -22.75
CA TRP A 2 2.42 5.61 -23.06
C TRP A 2 2.59 4.09 -23.21
N GLU A 3 3.63 3.64 -23.93
CA GLU A 3 3.98 2.21 -24.07
C GLU A 3 4.28 1.49 -22.74
N LYS A 4 4.81 2.21 -21.73
CA LYS A 4 5.04 1.63 -20.40
C LYS A 4 3.73 1.44 -19.64
N PHE A 5 2.76 2.34 -19.84
CA PHE A 5 1.46 2.30 -19.19
C PHE A 5 0.61 1.12 -19.68
N LYS A 6 0.67 0.84 -21.00
CA LYS A 6 -0.04 -0.27 -21.64
C LYS A 6 0.45 -1.66 -21.19
N ASN A 7 1.68 -1.74 -20.68
CA ASN A 7 2.30 -2.97 -20.17
C ASN A 7 2.24 -3.10 -18.65
N ILE A 8 1.49 -2.23 -17.96
CA ILE A 8 1.27 -2.37 -16.51
C ILE A 8 0.41 -3.61 -16.27
N HIS A 9 0.92 -4.52 -15.44
CA HIS A 9 0.26 -5.78 -15.12
C HIS A 9 -1.16 -5.55 -14.57
N HIS A 10 -2.13 -6.38 -14.96
CA HIS A 10 -3.54 -6.20 -14.58
C HIS A 10 -3.76 -6.12 -13.06
N MET A 11 -2.90 -6.77 -12.26
CA MET A 11 -2.96 -6.74 -10.80
C MET A 11 -2.79 -5.33 -10.21
N PHE A 12 -2.11 -4.42 -10.90
CA PHE A 12 -2.02 -3.01 -10.48
C PHE A 12 -3.37 -2.29 -10.55
N HIS A 13 -4.24 -2.68 -11.50
CA HIS A 13 -5.57 -2.09 -11.66
C HIS A 13 -6.56 -2.59 -10.60
N VAL A 14 -6.35 -3.80 -10.07
CA VAL A 14 -7.17 -4.31 -8.95
C VAL A 14 -6.96 -3.46 -7.70
N ALA A 15 -5.74 -2.99 -7.45
CA ALA A 15 -5.48 -2.10 -6.32
C ALA A 15 -6.21 -0.75 -6.48
N VAL A 16 -6.31 -0.21 -7.69
CA VAL A 16 -6.99 1.06 -8.00
C VAL A 16 -8.46 1.07 -7.56
N VAL A 17 -9.12 -0.08 -7.47
CA VAL A 17 -10.50 -0.19 -6.93
C VAL A 17 -10.59 0.40 -5.53
N PHE A 18 -9.55 0.28 -4.71
CA PHE A 18 -9.54 0.84 -3.35
C PHE A 18 -9.62 2.37 -3.33
N ILE A 19 -9.25 3.09 -4.41
CA ILE A 19 -9.36 4.56 -4.48
C ILE A 19 -10.82 5.03 -4.37
N PHE A 20 -11.78 4.15 -4.68
CA PHE A 20 -13.19 4.45 -4.50
C PHE A 20 -13.54 4.80 -3.04
N PHE A 21 -12.91 4.16 -2.05
CA PHE A 21 -13.22 4.36 -0.63
C PHE A 21 -13.04 5.81 -0.12
N PRO A 22 -11.90 6.49 -0.33
CA PRO A 22 -11.75 7.88 0.10
C PRO A 22 -12.66 8.83 -0.66
N ILE A 23 -13.01 8.54 -1.92
CA ILE A 23 -13.96 9.34 -2.69
C ILE A 23 -15.36 9.20 -2.09
N ALA A 24 -15.83 7.96 -1.90
CA ALA A 24 -17.12 7.67 -1.31
C ALA A 24 -17.24 8.27 0.09
N GLY A 25 -16.22 8.11 0.95
CA GLY A 25 -16.26 8.67 2.30
C GLY A 25 -16.27 10.20 2.34
N VAL A 26 -15.67 10.89 1.36
CA VAL A 26 -15.81 12.36 1.27
C VAL A 26 -17.21 12.75 0.80
N ILE A 27 -17.81 12.03 -0.15
CA ILE A 27 -19.17 12.29 -0.63
C ILE A 27 -20.21 12.05 0.48
N SER A 28 -20.03 10.98 1.26
CA SER A 28 -20.88 10.63 2.41
C SER A 28 -20.70 11.58 3.60
N GLY A 29 -19.64 12.40 3.62
CA GLY A 29 -19.32 13.30 4.72
C GLY A 29 -18.50 12.68 5.86
N ASP A 30 -18.05 11.43 5.71
CA ASP A 30 -17.23 10.71 6.70
C ASP A 30 -15.80 11.28 6.78
N TYR A 31 -15.28 11.81 5.66
CA TYR A 31 -13.91 12.32 5.55
C TYR A 31 -13.89 13.78 5.07
N PRO A 32 -12.90 14.59 5.53
CA PRO A 32 -12.75 15.95 5.02
C PRO A 32 -12.32 15.95 3.55
N LEU A 33 -12.68 17.01 2.80
CA LEU A 33 -12.31 17.18 1.39
C LEU A 33 -10.80 17.07 1.15
N LEU A 34 -9.99 17.49 2.13
CA LEU A 34 -8.53 17.38 2.10
C LEU A 34 -8.03 15.94 1.91
N THR A 35 -8.82 14.94 2.30
CA THR A 35 -8.53 13.51 2.06
C THR A 35 -8.36 13.22 0.57
N LEU A 36 -9.10 13.89 -0.32
CA LEU A 36 -8.95 13.71 -1.77
C LEU A 36 -7.59 14.22 -2.26
N LEU A 37 -7.11 15.34 -1.73
CA LEU A 37 -5.78 15.88 -2.07
C LEU A 37 -4.68 14.88 -1.68
N TRP A 38 -4.73 14.37 -0.45
CA TRP A 38 -3.79 13.36 0.03
C TRP A 38 -3.86 12.08 -0.79
N THR A 39 -5.07 11.68 -1.20
CA THR A 39 -5.28 10.51 -2.06
C THR A 39 -4.68 10.72 -3.46
N ALA A 40 -4.83 11.93 -4.03
CA ALA A 40 -4.20 12.26 -5.31
C ALA A 40 -2.67 12.22 -5.23
N ILE A 41 -2.09 12.72 -4.14
CA ILE A 41 -0.64 12.63 -3.87
C ILE A 41 -0.20 11.17 -3.75
N PHE A 42 -0.96 10.33 -3.03
CA PHE A 42 -0.70 8.90 -2.90
C PHE A 42 -0.67 8.20 -4.27
N ILE A 43 -1.66 8.48 -5.13
CA ILE A 43 -1.72 7.93 -6.49
C ILE A 43 -0.52 8.41 -7.32
N GLY A 44 -0.19 9.69 -7.25
CA GLY A 44 0.97 10.26 -7.93
C GLY A 44 2.27 9.59 -7.51
N ALA A 45 2.47 9.37 -6.20
CA ALA A 45 3.60 8.64 -5.67
C ALA A 45 3.64 7.19 -6.18
N TYR A 46 2.50 6.51 -6.22
CA TYR A 46 2.40 5.14 -6.73
C TYR A 46 2.89 5.02 -8.17
N TYR A 47 2.37 5.86 -9.06
CA TYR A 47 2.78 5.88 -10.45
C TYR A 47 4.21 6.39 -10.65
N THR A 48 4.68 7.28 -9.79
CA THR A 48 6.09 7.72 -9.82
C THR A 48 7.03 6.55 -9.61
N ILE A 49 6.70 5.60 -8.72
CA ILE A 49 7.51 4.38 -8.56
C ILE A 49 7.50 3.54 -9.83
N LEU A 50 6.35 3.36 -10.46
CA LEU A 50 6.19 2.53 -11.66
C LEU A 50 6.90 3.12 -12.89
N LEU A 51 6.89 4.43 -13.04
CA LEU A 51 7.29 5.10 -14.28
C LEU A 51 8.68 5.74 -14.20
N SER A 52 9.10 6.20 -13.02
CA SER A 52 10.36 6.92 -12.85
C SER A 52 11.53 5.97 -12.66
N ASN A 53 12.65 6.26 -13.33
CA ASN A 53 13.91 5.55 -13.13
C ASN A 53 14.80 6.23 -12.06
N HIS A 54 14.41 7.39 -11.56
CA HIS A 54 15.21 8.16 -10.61
C HIS A 54 15.05 7.64 -9.19
N LYS A 55 16.14 7.13 -8.61
CA LYS A 55 16.18 6.53 -7.27
C LYS A 55 15.59 7.44 -6.18
N MET A 56 15.93 8.73 -6.19
CA MET A 56 15.43 9.71 -5.21
C MET A 56 13.91 9.85 -5.25
N PHE A 57 13.32 10.01 -6.44
CA PHE A 57 11.86 10.12 -6.59
C PHE A 57 11.15 8.83 -6.16
N GLN A 58 11.72 7.66 -6.46
CA GLN A 58 11.16 6.40 -5.99
C GLN A 58 11.22 6.27 -4.45
N GLN A 59 12.29 6.75 -3.80
CA GLN A 59 12.42 6.70 -2.34
C GLN A 59 11.42 7.63 -1.64
N ILE A 60 11.28 8.87 -2.12
CA ILE A 60 10.30 9.82 -1.60
C ILE A 60 8.88 9.27 -1.81
N SER A 61 8.59 8.76 -3.00
CA SER A 61 7.29 8.16 -3.30
C SER A 61 6.97 6.98 -2.40
N TRP A 62 7.96 6.13 -2.12
CA TRP A 62 7.80 5.02 -1.19
C TRP A 62 7.40 5.48 0.22
N LEU A 63 8.06 6.52 0.75
CA LEU A 63 7.73 7.09 2.06
C LEU A 63 6.31 7.69 2.06
N ILE A 64 5.91 8.38 1.00
CA ILE A 64 4.55 8.91 0.85
C ILE A 64 3.52 7.78 0.92
N LEU A 65 3.75 6.66 0.24
CA LEU A 65 2.84 5.51 0.30
C LEU A 65 2.72 4.97 1.74
N LEU A 66 3.84 4.78 2.43
CA LEU A 66 3.84 4.27 3.81
C LEU A 66 3.08 5.20 4.76
N VAL A 67 3.39 6.51 4.72
CA VAL A 67 2.79 7.51 5.60
C VAL A 67 1.29 7.62 5.35
N TYR A 68 0.87 7.64 4.09
CA TYR A 68 -0.55 7.72 3.75
C TYR A 68 -1.32 6.49 4.24
N ILE A 69 -0.80 5.28 4.02
CA ILE A 69 -1.43 4.03 4.47
C ILE A 69 -1.55 4.02 5.99
N PHE A 70 -0.47 4.35 6.68
CA PHE A 70 -0.47 4.39 8.14
C PHE A 70 -1.47 5.42 8.68
N TYR A 71 -1.37 6.66 8.21
CA TYR A 71 -2.23 7.74 8.68
C TYR A 71 -3.72 7.46 8.42
N SER A 72 -4.07 7.08 7.20
CA SER A 72 -5.47 6.81 6.84
C SER A 72 -6.06 5.64 7.64
N SER A 73 -5.26 4.59 7.86
CA SER A 73 -5.68 3.43 8.67
C SER A 73 -6.00 3.78 10.11
N ILE A 74 -5.15 4.63 10.72
CA ILE A 74 -5.30 4.98 12.14
C ILE A 74 -6.31 6.10 12.32
N TRP A 75 -6.30 7.17 11.52
CA TRP A 75 -7.11 8.36 11.79
C TRP A 75 -8.42 8.43 11.02
N LEU A 76 -8.54 7.80 9.85
CA LEU A 76 -9.77 7.85 9.04
C LEU A 76 -10.60 6.59 9.23
N ASN A 77 -10.09 5.42 8.84
CA ASN A 77 -10.83 4.16 8.93
C ASN A 77 -9.87 2.97 8.88
N SER A 78 -10.10 1.94 9.69
CA SER A 78 -9.27 0.72 9.73
C SER A 78 -9.24 -0.04 8.41
N GLY A 79 -10.26 0.12 7.56
CA GLY A 79 -10.30 -0.39 6.19
C GLY A 79 -9.18 0.14 5.30
N PHE A 80 -8.55 1.27 5.60
CA PHE A 80 -7.39 1.71 4.83
C PHE A 80 -6.17 0.80 4.98
N VAL A 81 -6.16 -0.16 5.92
CA VAL A 81 -5.13 -1.22 6.01
C VAL A 81 -5.03 -2.01 4.70
N TRP A 82 -6.15 -2.15 3.99
CA TRP A 82 -6.20 -2.81 2.68
C TRP A 82 -5.24 -2.17 1.66
N TYR A 83 -4.87 -0.90 1.83
CA TYR A 83 -3.95 -0.23 0.92
C TYR A 83 -2.53 -0.81 0.94
N ILE A 84 -2.21 -1.70 1.88
CA ILE A 84 -0.98 -2.48 1.84
C ILE A 84 -0.84 -3.31 0.55
N PHE A 85 -1.97 -3.63 -0.12
CA PHE A 85 -1.99 -4.25 -1.45
C PHE A 85 -1.18 -3.48 -2.50
N TYR A 86 -1.18 -2.15 -2.45
CA TYR A 86 -0.39 -1.33 -3.39
C TYR A 86 1.11 -1.63 -3.24
N LEU A 87 1.59 -1.74 -2.01
CA LEU A 87 2.99 -2.04 -1.70
C LEU A 87 3.36 -3.48 -2.11
N SER A 88 2.50 -4.45 -1.76
CA SER A 88 2.71 -5.85 -2.14
C SER A 88 2.78 -6.02 -3.66
N ASN A 89 1.90 -5.35 -4.41
CA ASN A 89 1.91 -5.42 -5.87
C ASN A 89 3.19 -4.83 -6.48
N LEU A 90 3.75 -3.76 -5.89
CA LEU A 90 5.03 -3.23 -6.33
C LEU A 90 6.17 -4.23 -6.13
N PHE A 91 6.19 -4.97 -5.02
CA PHE A 91 7.20 -6.02 -4.80
C PHE A 91 7.08 -7.17 -5.78
N VAL A 92 5.87 -7.71 -5.95
CA VAL A 92 5.64 -8.91 -6.78
C VAL A 92 5.86 -8.59 -8.27
N TYR A 93 5.31 -7.48 -8.77
CA TYR A 93 5.21 -7.25 -10.21
C TYR A 93 6.19 -6.21 -10.76
N HIS A 94 6.68 -5.29 -9.93
CA HIS A 94 7.58 -4.23 -10.40
C HIS A 94 9.04 -4.49 -10.04
N PHE A 95 9.32 -4.83 -8.78
CA PHE A 95 10.70 -4.88 -8.31
C PHE A 95 11.48 -6.15 -8.72
N LYS A 96 10.83 -7.21 -9.24
CA LYS A 96 11.35 -8.48 -9.81
C LYS A 96 12.42 -9.25 -9.02
N GLU A 97 13.40 -8.59 -8.44
CA GLU A 97 14.43 -9.12 -7.55
C GLU A 97 14.28 -8.51 -6.15
N MET A 98 13.86 -9.34 -5.19
CA MET A 98 13.71 -8.94 -3.80
C MET A 98 15.04 -9.10 -3.06
N SER A 99 15.69 -7.97 -2.76
CA SER A 99 16.76 -7.97 -1.77
C SER A 99 16.17 -7.83 -0.37
N PHE A 100 16.33 -8.86 0.47
CA PHE A 100 15.97 -8.82 1.90
C PHE A 100 16.70 -7.71 2.68
N LYS A 101 17.82 -7.20 2.15
CA LYS A 101 18.56 -6.05 2.71
C LYS A 101 18.01 -4.70 2.24
N SER A 102 17.00 -4.67 1.37
CA SER A 102 16.43 -3.43 0.87
C SER A 102 15.68 -2.69 1.97
N TRP A 103 16.00 -1.40 2.13
CA TRP A 103 15.26 -0.49 3.00
C TRP A 103 13.74 -0.51 2.75
N ARG A 104 13.31 -0.69 1.48
CA ARG A 104 11.89 -0.77 1.13
C ARG A 104 11.24 -2.01 1.76
N PHE A 105 11.94 -3.13 1.71
CA PHE A 105 11.47 -4.38 2.28
C PHE A 105 11.39 -4.29 3.81
N GLY A 106 12.44 -3.76 4.45
CA GLY A 106 12.43 -3.51 5.90
C GLY A 106 11.28 -2.62 6.34
N SER A 107 11.07 -1.48 5.66
CA SER A 107 9.96 -0.57 5.99
C SER A 107 8.57 -1.15 5.73
N PHE A 108 8.40 -1.99 4.70
CA PHE A 108 7.16 -2.75 4.48
C PHE A 108 6.90 -3.79 5.57
N LEU A 109 7.93 -4.53 5.98
CA LEU A 109 7.81 -5.48 7.08
C LEU A 109 7.49 -4.77 8.40
N THR A 110 8.09 -3.62 8.68
CA THR A 110 7.82 -2.84 9.88
C THR A 110 6.42 -2.23 9.89
N LEU A 111 5.89 -1.83 8.73
CA LEU A 111 4.57 -1.20 8.64
C LEU A 111 3.45 -2.12 9.16
N GLN A 112 3.52 -3.42 8.89
CA GLN A 112 2.49 -4.40 9.27
C GLN A 112 2.26 -4.53 10.79
N PRO A 113 3.28 -4.86 11.61
CA PRO A 113 3.12 -4.90 13.07
C PRO A 113 2.82 -3.51 13.64
N LEU A 114 3.34 -2.44 13.03
CA LEU A 114 3.10 -1.08 13.48
C LEU A 114 1.63 -0.69 13.28
N LEU A 115 1.03 -1.01 12.13
CA LEU A 115 -0.42 -0.87 11.90
C LEU A 115 -1.23 -1.67 12.91
N LEU A 116 -0.88 -2.95 13.13
CA LEU A 116 -1.57 -3.81 14.09
C LEU A 116 -1.58 -3.26 15.50
N ILE A 117 -0.39 -2.93 16.03
CA ILE A 117 -0.24 -2.41 17.38
C ILE A 117 -1.00 -1.09 17.51
N SER A 118 -0.86 -0.19 16.52
CA SER A 118 -1.48 1.13 16.56
C SER A 118 -3.00 1.04 16.50
N LEU A 119 -3.56 0.13 15.69
CA LEU A 119 -5.00 -0.10 15.63
C LEU A 119 -5.51 -0.69 16.94
N TYR A 120 -4.83 -1.71 17.49
CA TYR A 120 -5.18 -2.33 18.77
C TYR A 120 -5.23 -1.33 19.92
N MET A 121 -4.27 -0.39 19.95
CA MET A 121 -4.25 0.67 20.95
C MET A 121 -5.39 1.68 20.77
N LYS A 122 -5.82 1.96 19.52
CA LYS A 122 -6.89 2.94 19.25
C LYS A 122 -8.27 2.40 19.57
N ASN A 123 -8.53 1.16 19.20
CA ASN A 123 -9.74 0.41 19.54
C ASN A 123 -9.35 -1.06 19.55
N PRO A 124 -9.80 -1.88 20.52
CA PRO A 124 -9.55 -3.32 20.48
C PRO A 124 -10.10 -3.86 19.16
N VAL A 125 -9.19 -4.12 18.22
CA VAL A 125 -9.55 -4.47 16.84
C VAL A 125 -10.17 -5.85 16.87
N ASP A 126 -11.21 -6.03 16.06
CA ASP A 126 -11.76 -7.33 15.78
C ASP A 126 -10.64 -8.27 15.28
N ILE A 127 -10.54 -9.47 15.85
CA ILE A 127 -9.43 -10.44 15.61
C ILE A 127 -9.38 -10.87 14.13
N SER A 128 -10.46 -10.65 13.37
CA SER A 128 -10.53 -10.85 11.93
C SER A 128 -9.39 -10.16 11.15
N TYR A 129 -8.92 -8.99 11.58
CA TYR A 129 -7.80 -8.30 10.92
C TYR A 129 -6.43 -8.99 11.13
N LEU A 130 -6.25 -9.70 12.26
CA LEU A 130 -5.05 -10.51 12.50
C LEU A 130 -4.98 -11.69 11.54
N SER A 131 -6.10 -12.39 11.34
CA SER A 131 -6.15 -13.54 10.43
C SER A 131 -5.75 -13.18 9.00
N PHE A 132 -6.09 -11.97 8.55
CA PHE A 132 -5.76 -11.48 7.23
C PHE A 132 -4.28 -11.12 7.05
N LEU A 133 -3.66 -10.44 8.02
CA LEU A 133 -2.24 -10.09 7.93
C LEU A 133 -1.35 -11.34 8.00
N PHE A 134 -1.74 -12.34 8.80
CA PHE A 134 -1.09 -13.65 8.79
C PHE A 134 -1.28 -14.39 7.46
N PHE A 135 -2.49 -14.41 6.89
CA PHE A 135 -2.74 -15.02 5.58
C PHE A 135 -1.89 -14.35 4.48
N ARG A 136 -1.78 -13.01 4.49
CA ARG A 136 -0.95 -12.28 3.54
C ARG A 136 0.54 -12.59 3.70
N LEU A 137 1.06 -12.65 4.91
CA LEU A 137 2.45 -13.06 5.14
C LEU A 137 2.69 -14.47 4.59
N ASN A 138 1.70 -15.36 4.71
CA ASN A 138 1.79 -16.72 4.20
C ASN A 138 1.72 -16.79 2.66
N ASP A 139 0.79 -16.06 2.03
CA ASP A 139 0.73 -15.91 0.56
C ASP A 139 2.02 -15.32 0.01
N PHE A 140 2.53 -14.27 0.65
CA PHE A 140 3.79 -13.64 0.32
C PHE A 140 4.94 -14.66 0.39
N TRP A 141 5.01 -15.45 1.47
CA TRP A 141 6.02 -16.49 1.64
C TRP A 141 5.90 -17.58 0.57
N SER A 142 4.69 -18.03 0.25
CA SER A 142 4.45 -19.03 -0.80
C SER A 142 4.89 -18.52 -2.19
N SER A 143 4.58 -17.26 -2.52
CA SER A 143 4.94 -16.65 -3.82
C SER A 143 6.44 -16.39 -3.97
N SER A 144 7.17 -16.27 -2.85
CA SER A 144 8.64 -16.14 -2.86
C SER A 144 9.37 -17.47 -3.01
N ASN A 145 8.71 -18.61 -2.71
CA ASN A 145 9.28 -19.95 -2.82
C ASN A 145 8.96 -20.68 -4.13
N THR A 146 8.09 -20.11 -4.99
CA THR A 146 7.81 -20.64 -6.34
C THR A 146 8.69 -20.04 -7.43
N ALA A 147 9.80 -19.37 -7.06
CA ALA A 147 10.73 -18.73 -7.98
C ALA A 147 12.02 -19.56 -8.23
N PHE A 148 11.97 -20.88 -8.02
CA PHE A 148 13.02 -21.84 -8.39
C PHE A 148 12.44 -22.97 -9.25
#